data_AF-A0A142JIF6-F1
#
_entry.id   AF-A0A142JIF6-F1
#
_cell.length_a   1.000
_cell.length_b   1.000
_cell.length_c   1.000
_cell.angle_alpha   90.00
_cell.angle_beta   90.00
_cell.angle_gamma   90.00
#
_symmetry.space_group_name_H-M   'P 1'
#
loop_
_entity.id
_entity.type
_entity.pdbx_description
1 polymer ?
#
loop_
_entity_poly.entity_id
_entity_poly.type
_entity_poly.pdbx_seq_one_letter_code
_entity_poly.pdbx_strand_id
1 'polypeptide(L)'
;MSKQKLELTWIGKEKRPKLEPRILLEDPEKSYHAKHRVTDGDIFDNRLIFGDNLLALKALEQEFSGKVKCVFIDPPYNTGSAFTHYDDGLEHSIWLGLMRDRLEIIRRLLAEDGSLWITIDDNEAHYLKVLCDEVFGRGNFIASIVWQKIYTTKNSAKHFSGMHDYLLVYAKNIEVWRRNDLERTAKQDDAYKNPDKDPRGPWKATPIHARNYYSKGLYSITSPSGRVIAGPPHGTYWRMSKDRFLELDADAQIWWGEKGDNTPSQKRFLSEVQGGVVPSTWWTYSEAGHNGEAKNEVRALGDGSEELFITPKPEKLLNRVLQIATNPGDLVLDSFAGSGTTGAVAHKMGRRWIMVELGEHCHTHIIPRLRKVIDGEDKGGITESVSWHGGGGFRYYRLAPSLIVNDRWGNSVINPEYNAAQLAEALTKLEGFTYAPSETRWWQHGHSSERDFIYVTTQNPSAEQLQALSDEVGAEQSLLVCCAAFHGVTAATAAERWPNLTLKKIPKMVLARCHWGRDDYSLNVSNLPMAEMEKAESVAPGNTAKNTKSRKAALANAGQGGLFGENE
;
A
#
# COMPACT_ATOMS: atom_id res chain seq x y z
N MET A 1 6.13 -26.83 25.54
CA MET A 1 5.28 -26.83 24.33
C MET A 1 5.41 -25.49 23.65
N SER A 2 6.07 -25.42 22.50
CA SER A 2 5.90 -24.30 21.56
C SER A 2 4.40 -24.26 21.23
N LYS A 3 3.69 -23.22 21.68
CA LYS A 3 2.24 -23.10 21.42
C LYS A 3 2.07 -23.03 19.90
N GLN A 4 1.44 -24.05 19.31
CA GLN A 4 1.01 -24.00 17.91
C GLN A 4 0.22 -22.70 17.71
N LYS A 5 0.69 -21.85 16.80
CA LYS A 5 -0.01 -20.62 16.41
C LYS A 5 -0.85 -20.95 15.18
N LEU A 6 -2.00 -20.29 15.05
CA LEU A 6 -2.82 -20.34 13.84
C LEU A 6 -2.01 -19.75 12.68
N GLU A 7 -1.93 -20.46 11.56
CA GLU A 7 -1.15 -20.09 10.39
C GLU A 7 -1.89 -20.48 9.10
N LEU A 8 -1.87 -19.59 8.10
CA LEU A 8 -2.27 -19.90 6.73
C LEU A 8 -1.08 -20.49 5.97
N THR A 9 -1.23 -21.69 5.43
CA THR A 9 -0.17 -22.37 4.66
C THR A 9 -0.58 -22.55 3.20
N TRP A 10 0.41 -22.55 2.30
CA TRP A 10 0.22 -22.85 0.87
C TRP A 10 1.50 -23.41 0.27
N ILE A 11 1.39 -24.05 -0.90
CA ILE A 11 2.53 -24.66 -1.59
C ILE A 11 3.54 -23.57 -1.96
N GLY A 12 4.81 -23.78 -1.58
CA GLY A 12 5.86 -22.81 -1.89
C GLY A 12 5.89 -21.59 -0.98
N LYS A 13 5.10 -21.53 0.11
CA LYS A 13 5.18 -20.45 1.10
C LYS A 13 6.62 -20.16 1.52
N GLU A 14 7.39 -21.18 1.92
CA GLU A 14 8.78 -21.01 2.38
C GLU A 14 9.81 -20.76 1.27
N LYS A 15 9.42 -20.80 -0.01
CA LYS A 15 10.32 -20.51 -1.13
C LYS A 15 10.40 -18.99 -1.35
N ARG A 16 11.32 -18.33 -0.63
CA ARG A 16 11.54 -16.89 -0.74
C ARG A 16 12.53 -16.54 -1.88
N PRO A 17 12.21 -15.57 -2.77
CA PRO A 17 13.17 -15.10 -3.75
C PRO A 17 14.28 -14.28 -3.08
N LYS A 18 15.53 -14.47 -3.52
CA LYS A 18 16.63 -13.58 -3.13
C LYS A 18 16.69 -12.44 -4.15
N LEU A 19 16.05 -11.32 -3.82
CA LEU A 19 15.90 -10.18 -4.72
C LEU A 19 17.21 -9.42 -4.89
N GLU A 20 17.51 -9.04 -6.13
CA GLU A 20 18.60 -8.13 -6.45
C GLU A 20 18.20 -6.69 -6.09
N PRO A 21 19.00 -5.97 -5.27
CA PRO A 21 18.76 -4.56 -4.97
C PRO A 21 19.19 -3.68 -6.15
N ARG A 22 18.32 -3.56 -7.16
CA ARG A 22 18.57 -2.73 -8.35
C ARG A 22 18.79 -1.27 -7.98
N ILE A 23 19.62 -0.59 -8.76
CA ILE A 23 19.72 0.88 -8.71
C ILE A 23 18.64 1.50 -9.61
N LEU A 24 18.24 2.73 -9.27
CA LEU A 24 17.26 3.49 -10.04
C LEU A 24 18.01 4.43 -10.99
N LEU A 25 17.76 4.30 -12.28
CA LEU A 25 18.37 5.14 -13.31
C LEU A 25 17.39 6.23 -13.73
N GLU A 26 17.74 7.49 -13.48
CA GLU A 26 16.94 8.63 -13.91
C GLU A 26 16.95 8.76 -15.43
N ASP A 27 15.79 9.05 -16.03
CA ASP A 27 15.66 9.47 -17.43
C ASP A 27 15.15 10.92 -17.45
N PRO A 28 16.02 11.92 -17.64
CA PRO A 28 15.64 13.32 -17.66
C PRO A 28 14.66 13.67 -18.77
N GLU A 29 14.65 12.93 -19.90
CA GLU A 29 13.76 13.22 -21.04
C GLU A 29 12.29 12.87 -20.74
N LYS A 30 12.07 11.90 -19.84
CA LYS A 30 10.73 11.49 -19.39
C LYS A 30 10.31 12.14 -18.07
N SER A 31 11.24 12.78 -17.37
CA SER A 31 10.94 13.62 -16.21
C SER A 31 10.13 14.85 -16.63
N TYR A 32 9.37 15.43 -15.72
CA TYR A 32 8.57 16.62 -16.03
C TYR A 32 8.43 17.54 -14.82
N HIS A 33 8.60 18.84 -15.06
CA HIS A 33 8.48 19.87 -14.04
C HIS A 33 7.77 21.09 -14.62
N ALA A 34 6.98 21.76 -13.78
CA ALA A 34 6.38 23.04 -14.12
C ALA A 34 7.47 24.05 -14.51
N LYS A 35 7.18 24.87 -15.54
CA LYS A 35 8.13 25.87 -16.07
C LYS A 35 8.54 26.92 -15.04
N HIS A 36 7.65 27.19 -14.10
CA HIS A 36 7.87 28.08 -12.98
C HIS A 36 7.18 27.49 -11.75
N ARG A 37 7.69 27.85 -10.58
CA ARG A 37 7.05 27.54 -9.31
C ARG A 37 5.74 28.33 -9.24
N VAL A 38 4.62 27.64 -9.07
CA VAL A 38 3.29 28.23 -8.92
C VAL A 38 3.05 28.62 -7.46
N THR A 39 3.51 27.77 -6.53
CA THR A 39 3.43 28.03 -5.09
C THR A 39 4.74 27.67 -4.36
N ASP A 40 4.99 28.27 -3.20
CA ASP A 40 6.13 27.88 -2.34
C ASP A 40 6.04 26.40 -1.90
N GLY A 41 4.84 25.82 -1.91
CA GLY A 41 4.58 24.42 -1.59
C GLY A 41 4.85 23.44 -2.73
N ASP A 42 5.24 23.90 -3.93
CA ASP A 42 5.46 23.01 -5.07
C ASP A 42 6.56 21.97 -4.83
N ILE A 43 6.26 20.71 -5.16
CA ILE A 43 7.06 19.52 -4.91
C ILE A 43 7.65 19.01 -6.22
N PHE A 44 8.98 18.86 -6.31
CA PHE A 44 9.71 18.48 -7.54
C PHE A 44 10.46 17.13 -7.43
N ASP A 45 10.44 16.51 -6.25
CA ASP A 45 11.14 15.26 -5.91
C ASP A 45 10.27 14.00 -6.00
N ASN A 46 9.04 14.12 -6.52
CA ASN A 46 8.17 12.97 -6.77
C ASN A 46 8.82 11.98 -7.75
N ARG A 47 8.54 10.69 -7.61
CA ARG A 47 9.17 9.64 -8.43
C ARG A 47 8.16 8.78 -9.15
N LEU A 48 8.30 8.69 -10.47
CA LEU A 48 7.64 7.68 -11.29
C LEU A 48 8.68 6.63 -11.69
N ILE A 49 8.48 5.37 -11.31
CA ILE A 49 9.42 4.28 -11.55
C ILE A 49 8.79 3.30 -12.53
N PHE A 50 9.46 3.07 -13.65
CA PHE A 50 9.10 2.04 -14.61
C PHE A 50 9.87 0.74 -14.35
N GLY A 51 9.15 -0.33 -14.10
CA GLY A 51 9.71 -1.67 -13.89
C GLY A 51 8.90 -2.53 -12.94
N ASP A 52 9.38 -3.76 -12.70
CA ASP A 52 8.74 -4.70 -11.79
C ASP A 52 8.66 -4.11 -10.38
N ASN A 53 7.46 -4.13 -9.81
CA ASN A 53 7.20 -3.48 -8.54
C ASN A 53 7.88 -4.16 -7.35
N LEU A 54 8.17 -5.46 -7.38
CA LEU A 54 8.90 -6.12 -6.31
C LEU A 54 10.37 -5.67 -6.29
N LEU A 55 10.99 -5.58 -7.46
CA LEU A 55 12.35 -5.06 -7.61
C LEU A 55 12.44 -3.56 -7.30
N ALA A 56 11.45 -2.76 -7.74
CA ALA A 56 11.39 -1.34 -7.41
C ALA A 56 11.20 -1.11 -5.90
N LEU A 57 10.30 -1.84 -5.25
CA LEU A 57 10.14 -1.79 -3.80
C LEU A 57 11.48 -2.13 -3.10
N LYS A 58 12.19 -3.15 -3.59
CA LYS A 58 13.52 -3.52 -3.06
C LYS A 58 14.55 -2.41 -3.24
N ALA A 59 14.56 -1.75 -4.41
CA ALA A 59 15.45 -0.63 -4.70
C ALA A 59 15.20 0.59 -3.79
N LEU A 60 13.95 0.80 -3.36
CA LEU A 60 13.55 1.91 -2.49
C LEU A 60 13.97 1.74 -1.02
N GLU A 61 14.27 0.52 -0.55
CA GLU A 61 14.53 0.25 0.87
C GLU A 61 15.67 1.09 1.46
N GLN A 62 16.72 1.35 0.69
CA GLN A 62 17.85 2.12 1.21
C GLN A 62 17.50 3.54 1.56
N GLU A 63 16.65 4.18 0.74
CA GLU A 63 16.35 5.59 0.87
C GLU A 63 15.06 5.82 1.68
N PHE A 64 14.08 4.92 1.58
CA PHE A 64 12.71 5.16 2.06
C PHE A 64 12.26 4.24 3.20
N SER A 65 13.11 3.35 3.72
CA SER A 65 12.77 2.56 4.92
C SER A 65 12.36 3.46 6.07
N GLY A 66 11.18 3.21 6.63
CA GLY A 66 10.63 3.99 7.75
C GLY A 66 10.11 5.39 7.40
N LYS A 67 9.93 5.74 6.11
CA LYS A 67 9.61 7.12 5.70
C LYS A 67 8.25 7.30 5.02
N VAL A 68 7.60 6.23 4.56
CA VAL A 68 6.34 6.33 3.82
C VAL A 68 5.16 6.46 4.77
N LYS A 69 4.36 7.52 4.63
CA LYS A 69 3.20 7.77 5.51
C LYS A 69 1.98 6.92 5.13
N CYS A 70 1.70 6.83 3.84
CA CYS A 70 0.57 6.07 3.34
C CYS A 70 0.99 5.23 2.14
N VAL A 71 0.64 3.95 2.17
CA VAL A 71 0.76 3.08 1.00
C VAL A 71 -0.66 2.75 0.56
N PHE A 72 -0.99 3.08 -0.68
CA PHE A 72 -2.23 2.63 -1.32
C PHE A 72 -1.84 1.68 -2.44
N ILE A 73 -2.44 0.49 -2.47
CA ILE A 73 -2.22 -0.47 -3.56
C ILE A 73 -3.54 -1.04 -4.05
N ASP A 74 -3.59 -1.26 -5.35
CA ASP A 74 -4.70 -1.90 -6.06
C ASP A 74 -4.16 -3.11 -6.83
N PRO A 75 -3.85 -4.22 -6.13
CA PRO A 75 -3.30 -5.42 -6.77
C PRO A 75 -4.33 -6.06 -7.73
N PRO A 76 -3.92 -6.97 -8.63
CA PRO A 76 -4.88 -7.76 -9.40
C PRO A 76 -5.74 -8.63 -8.48
N TYR A 77 -7.04 -8.70 -8.78
CA TYR A 77 -8.04 -9.31 -7.89
C TYR A 77 -8.19 -10.81 -8.06
N ASN A 78 -7.56 -11.39 -9.08
CA ASN A 78 -7.60 -12.80 -9.42
C ASN A 78 -9.01 -13.31 -9.79
N THR A 79 -9.74 -12.55 -10.61
CA THR A 79 -11.17 -12.83 -10.89
C THR A 79 -11.44 -13.97 -11.89
N GLY A 80 -10.39 -14.53 -12.49
CA GLY A 80 -10.42 -15.47 -13.61
C GLY A 80 -10.73 -14.81 -14.97
N SER A 81 -10.70 -13.48 -15.07
CA SER A 81 -11.04 -12.74 -16.29
C SER A 81 -9.80 -12.54 -17.17
N ALA A 82 -9.90 -12.78 -18.48
CA ALA A 82 -8.81 -12.44 -19.39
C ALA A 82 -8.76 -10.91 -19.61
N PHE A 83 -7.87 -10.21 -18.92
CA PHE A 83 -7.52 -8.83 -19.25
C PHE A 83 -6.30 -8.80 -20.18
N THR A 84 -6.22 -7.80 -21.07
CA THR A 84 -5.13 -7.65 -22.04
C THR A 84 -3.79 -7.28 -21.40
N HIS A 85 -3.79 -6.77 -20.16
CA HIS A 85 -2.61 -6.16 -19.53
C HIS A 85 -2.08 -6.94 -18.30
N TYR A 86 -2.85 -7.92 -17.79
CA TYR A 86 -2.36 -8.83 -16.75
C TYR A 86 -3.14 -10.14 -16.68
N ASP A 87 -2.48 -11.22 -16.21
CA ASP A 87 -3.12 -12.52 -15.99
C ASP A 87 -3.88 -12.50 -14.66
N ASP A 88 -5.20 -12.44 -14.75
CA ASP A 88 -6.10 -12.35 -13.61
C ASP A 88 -6.72 -13.72 -13.30
N GLY A 89 -5.97 -14.82 -13.47
CA GLY A 89 -6.40 -16.20 -13.21
C GLY A 89 -5.31 -17.08 -12.56
N LEU A 90 -4.50 -16.49 -11.69
CA LEU A 90 -3.46 -17.19 -10.94
C LEU A 90 -4.05 -18.21 -9.97
N GLU A 91 -3.33 -19.32 -9.75
CA GLU A 91 -3.63 -20.19 -8.62
C GLU A 91 -3.32 -19.44 -7.30
N HIS A 92 -4.20 -19.57 -6.31
CA HIS A 92 -4.17 -18.79 -5.06
C HIS A 92 -2.81 -18.84 -4.34
N SER A 93 -2.10 -19.98 -4.34
CA SER A 93 -0.79 -20.12 -3.71
C SER A 93 0.28 -19.26 -4.39
N ILE A 94 0.20 -19.10 -5.72
CA ILE A 94 1.08 -18.22 -6.50
C ILE A 94 0.78 -16.76 -6.17
N TRP A 95 -0.49 -16.36 -6.22
CA TRP A 95 -0.92 -14.99 -5.90
C TRP A 95 -0.50 -14.58 -4.48
N LEU A 96 -0.69 -15.45 -3.49
CA LEU A 96 -0.26 -15.23 -2.11
C LEU A 96 1.26 -15.09 -1.97
N GLY A 97 2.03 -15.92 -2.68
CA GLY A 97 3.49 -15.81 -2.71
C GLY A 97 3.95 -14.45 -3.24
N LEU A 98 3.35 -14.01 -4.35
CA LEU A 98 3.67 -12.73 -5.00
C LEU A 98 3.29 -11.52 -4.12
N MET A 99 2.13 -11.56 -3.46
CA MET A 99 1.69 -10.47 -2.58
C MET A 99 2.51 -10.42 -1.29
N ARG A 100 2.82 -11.56 -0.69
CA ARG A 100 3.60 -11.63 0.57
C ARG A 100 4.92 -10.89 0.46
N ASP A 101 5.71 -11.17 -0.58
CA ASP A 101 7.05 -10.60 -0.72
C ASP A 101 7.00 -9.06 -0.88
N ARG A 102 5.96 -8.54 -1.54
CA ARG A 102 5.69 -7.10 -1.67
C ARG A 102 5.26 -6.49 -0.34
N LEU A 103 4.32 -7.12 0.36
CA LEU A 103 3.83 -6.66 1.67
C LEU A 103 4.94 -6.60 2.72
N GLU A 104 5.86 -7.56 2.72
CA GLU A 104 7.02 -7.56 3.62
C GLU A 104 7.93 -6.34 3.41
N ILE A 105 8.19 -5.94 2.15
CA ILE A 105 8.97 -4.72 1.83
C ILE A 105 8.16 -3.47 2.18
N ILE A 106 6.89 -3.41 1.77
CA ILE A 106 5.99 -2.28 2.07
C ILE A 106 5.97 -1.98 3.58
N ARG A 107 5.91 -3.02 4.43
CA ARG A 107 5.97 -2.85 5.89
C ARG A 107 7.27 -2.19 6.36
N ARG A 108 8.40 -2.46 5.71
CA ARG A 108 9.70 -1.84 6.03
C ARG A 108 9.76 -0.39 5.57
N LEU A 109 9.16 -0.07 4.41
CA LEU A 109 9.09 1.29 3.87
C LEU A 109 8.18 2.22 4.68
N LEU A 110 7.10 1.70 5.27
CA LEU A 110 6.19 2.50 6.08
C LEU A 110 6.89 3.14 7.30
N ALA A 111 6.55 4.40 7.58
CA ALA A 111 6.83 5.06 8.84
C ALA A 111 6.10 4.37 10.00
N GLU A 112 6.58 4.53 11.23
CA GLU A 112 5.96 3.91 12.42
C GLU A 112 4.47 4.29 12.58
N ASP A 113 4.14 5.53 12.28
CA ASP A 113 2.77 6.06 12.28
C ASP A 113 2.11 6.02 10.88
N GLY A 114 2.62 5.19 9.98
CA GLY A 114 2.11 5.01 8.63
C GLY A 114 1.04 3.92 8.51
N SER A 115 0.30 3.93 7.40
CA SER A 115 -0.76 2.95 7.11
C SER A 115 -0.72 2.39 5.69
N LEU A 116 -1.13 1.14 5.55
CA LEU A 116 -1.39 0.43 4.31
C LEU A 116 -2.90 0.36 4.04
N TRP A 117 -3.28 0.67 2.80
CA TRP A 117 -4.64 0.63 2.27
C TRP A 117 -4.63 -0.22 1.00
N ILE A 118 -5.47 -1.26 0.96
CA ILE A 118 -5.52 -2.19 -0.17
C ILE A 118 -6.94 -2.32 -0.68
N THR A 119 -7.18 -2.02 -1.95
CA THR A 119 -8.45 -2.36 -2.62
C THR A 119 -8.43 -3.81 -3.08
N ILE A 120 -9.51 -4.55 -2.82
CA ILE A 120 -9.63 -5.96 -3.20
C ILE A 120 -11.11 -6.38 -3.26
N ASP A 121 -11.46 -7.31 -4.14
CA ASP A 121 -12.80 -7.90 -4.18
C ASP A 121 -12.91 -9.19 -3.33
N ASP A 122 -14.07 -9.83 -3.34
CA ASP A 122 -14.34 -11.03 -2.54
C ASP A 122 -13.45 -12.24 -2.90
N ASN A 123 -12.77 -12.30 -4.06
CA ASN A 123 -12.00 -13.48 -4.48
C ASN A 123 -10.79 -13.73 -3.58
N GLU A 124 -10.02 -12.68 -3.29
CA GLU A 124 -8.79 -12.78 -2.51
C GLU A 124 -8.84 -12.01 -1.18
N ALA A 125 -9.90 -11.23 -0.91
CA ALA A 125 -10.00 -10.39 0.29
C ALA A 125 -9.68 -11.15 1.59
N HIS A 126 -10.22 -12.35 1.75
CA HIS A 126 -10.07 -13.12 2.98
C HIS A 126 -8.66 -13.68 3.15
N TYR A 127 -8.06 -14.23 2.07
CA TYR A 127 -6.70 -14.75 2.13
C TYR A 127 -5.68 -13.62 2.28
N LEU A 128 -5.86 -12.52 1.55
CA LEU A 128 -5.05 -11.31 1.69
C LEU A 128 -5.11 -10.74 3.10
N LYS A 129 -6.29 -10.72 3.73
CA LYS A 129 -6.46 -10.25 5.11
C LYS A 129 -5.66 -11.12 6.10
N VAL A 130 -5.70 -12.44 5.95
CA VAL A 130 -4.93 -13.36 6.82
C VAL A 130 -3.43 -13.22 6.56
N LEU A 131 -3.02 -13.04 5.30
CA LEU A 131 -1.64 -12.74 4.94
C LEU A 131 -1.15 -11.42 5.56
N CYS A 132 -1.97 -10.37 5.53
CA CYS A 132 -1.65 -9.09 6.18
C CYS A 132 -1.55 -9.24 7.70
N ASP A 133 -2.37 -10.08 8.35
CA ASP A 133 -2.23 -10.40 9.77
C ASP A 133 -0.89 -11.03 10.11
N GLU A 134 -0.34 -11.87 9.22
CA GLU A 134 0.98 -12.47 9.38
C GLU A 134 2.10 -11.42 9.23
N VAL A 135 2.02 -10.57 8.21
CA VAL A 135 3.06 -9.58 7.90
C VAL A 135 3.04 -8.39 8.88
N PHE A 136 1.88 -7.78 9.09
CA PHE A 136 1.73 -6.57 9.91
C PHE A 136 1.47 -6.88 11.39
N GLY A 137 1.06 -8.11 11.70
CA GLY A 137 0.55 -8.49 13.01
C GLY A 137 -0.94 -8.16 13.14
N ARG A 138 -1.73 -9.13 13.58
CA ARG A 138 -3.20 -9.01 13.73
C ARG A 138 -3.64 -7.79 14.56
N GLY A 139 -2.86 -7.42 15.58
CA GLY A 139 -3.17 -6.26 16.44
C GLY A 139 -3.12 -4.92 15.71
N ASN A 140 -2.45 -4.85 14.55
CA ASN A 140 -2.33 -3.64 13.75
C ASN A 140 -3.40 -3.49 12.66
N PHE A 141 -4.38 -4.40 12.61
CA PHE A 141 -5.53 -4.25 11.73
C PHE A 141 -6.45 -3.12 12.22
N ILE A 142 -6.76 -2.16 11.36
CA ILE A 142 -7.64 -1.04 11.69
C ILE A 142 -9.08 -1.37 11.34
N ALA A 143 -9.37 -1.65 10.06
CA ALA A 143 -10.72 -1.85 9.57
C ALA A 143 -10.75 -2.55 8.21
N SER A 144 -11.90 -3.16 7.91
CA SER A 144 -12.33 -3.47 6.55
C SER A 144 -13.43 -2.49 6.19
N ILE A 145 -13.20 -1.68 5.17
CA ILE A 145 -14.15 -0.69 4.67
C ILE A 145 -14.81 -1.27 3.44
N VAL A 146 -16.14 -1.17 3.35
CA VAL A 146 -16.91 -1.58 2.17
C VAL A 146 -17.13 -0.36 1.29
N TRP A 147 -16.63 -0.39 0.06
CA TRP A 147 -16.77 0.68 -0.92
C TRP A 147 -17.72 0.27 -2.03
N GLN A 148 -18.78 1.05 -2.22
CA GLN A 148 -19.78 0.83 -3.26
C GLN A 148 -19.26 1.24 -4.65
N LYS A 149 -18.56 0.33 -5.33
CA LYS A 149 -17.97 0.53 -6.67
C LYS A 149 -18.99 0.62 -7.81
N ILE A 150 -20.22 0.14 -7.61
CA ILE A 150 -21.33 0.18 -8.57
C ILE A 150 -22.60 0.62 -7.83
N TYR A 151 -23.34 1.58 -8.39
CA TYR A 151 -24.56 2.11 -7.79
C TYR A 151 -25.85 1.44 -8.27
N THR A 152 -25.82 0.72 -9.39
CA THR A 152 -26.98 -0.01 -9.95
C THR A 152 -26.92 -1.51 -9.69
N THR A 153 -28.07 -2.11 -9.40
CA THR A 153 -28.21 -3.56 -9.29
C THR A 153 -28.16 -4.22 -10.67
N LYS A 154 -27.34 -5.25 -10.82
CA LYS A 154 -27.29 -6.09 -12.03
C LYS A 154 -28.40 -7.14 -11.97
N ASN A 155 -29.50 -6.88 -12.68
CA ASN A 155 -30.63 -7.83 -12.74
C ASN A 155 -30.27 -9.17 -13.39
N SER A 156 -29.18 -9.23 -14.16
CA SER A 156 -28.66 -10.47 -14.76
C SER A 156 -27.78 -11.30 -13.81
N ALA A 157 -27.54 -10.85 -12.57
CA ALA A 157 -26.73 -11.60 -11.61
C ALA A 157 -27.43 -12.89 -11.20
N LYS A 158 -26.70 -14.02 -11.28
CA LYS A 158 -27.23 -15.35 -10.93
C LYS A 158 -27.49 -15.53 -9.42
N HIS A 159 -26.65 -14.92 -8.59
CA HIS A 159 -26.71 -15.02 -7.13
C HIS A 159 -27.00 -13.63 -6.55
N PHE A 160 -25.95 -12.89 -6.20
CA PHE A 160 -26.05 -11.50 -5.76
C PHE A 160 -25.43 -10.56 -6.79
N SER A 161 -26.01 -9.37 -6.92
CA SER A 161 -25.39 -8.29 -7.68
C SER A 161 -24.21 -7.74 -6.87
N GLY A 162 -22.99 -8.16 -7.21
CA GLY A 162 -21.76 -7.61 -6.61
C GLY A 162 -21.62 -6.11 -6.91
N MET A 163 -21.70 -5.30 -5.86
CA MET A 163 -21.76 -3.83 -5.96
C MET A 163 -20.67 -3.13 -5.14
N HIS A 164 -19.87 -3.90 -4.40
CA HIS A 164 -18.81 -3.38 -3.56
C HIS A 164 -17.47 -4.07 -3.81
N ASP A 165 -16.42 -3.40 -3.35
CA ASP A 165 -15.10 -3.96 -3.04
C ASP A 165 -14.75 -3.61 -1.59
N TYR A 166 -13.70 -4.22 -1.05
CA TYR A 166 -13.15 -3.88 0.25
C TYR A 166 -11.96 -2.93 0.12
N LEU A 167 -11.78 -2.09 1.14
CA LEU A 167 -10.49 -1.48 1.47
C LEU A 167 -10.02 -2.07 2.80
N LEU A 168 -8.95 -2.86 2.75
CA LEU A 168 -8.29 -3.37 3.95
C LEU A 168 -7.32 -2.33 4.47
N VAL A 169 -7.43 -1.99 5.76
CA VAL A 169 -6.63 -0.93 6.39
C VAL A 169 -5.79 -1.49 7.52
N TYR A 170 -4.48 -1.27 7.45
CA TYR A 170 -3.50 -1.67 8.46
C TYR A 170 -2.63 -0.48 8.86
N ALA A 171 -2.34 -0.36 10.15
CA ALA A 171 -1.24 0.48 10.62
C ALA A 171 0.08 -0.31 10.56
N LYS A 172 1.22 0.38 10.47
CA LYS A 172 2.49 -0.24 10.85
C LYS A 172 2.53 -0.49 12.36
N ASN A 173 2.11 0.51 13.13
CA ASN A 173 1.91 0.45 14.57
C ASN A 173 0.64 1.21 14.96
N ILE A 174 -0.39 0.46 15.39
CA ILE A 174 -1.73 1.02 15.68
C ILE A 174 -1.74 1.98 16.88
N GLU A 175 -0.80 1.81 17.82
CA GLU A 175 -0.74 2.62 19.05
C GLU A 175 -0.36 4.07 18.75
N VAL A 176 0.41 4.31 17.68
CA VAL A 176 0.89 5.64 17.27
C VAL A 176 0.16 6.18 16.04
N TRP A 177 -0.44 5.32 15.22
CA TRP A 177 -1.21 5.76 14.05
C TRP A 177 -2.43 6.58 14.47
N ARG A 178 -2.68 7.68 13.77
CA ARG A 178 -3.83 8.55 13.98
C ARG A 178 -4.48 8.85 12.64
N ARG A 179 -5.81 8.77 12.60
CA ARG A 179 -6.62 9.22 11.46
C ARG A 179 -6.89 10.72 11.57
N ASN A 180 -6.96 11.37 10.44
CA ASN A 180 -7.65 12.64 10.31
C ASN A 180 -9.16 12.42 10.25
N ASP A 181 -9.92 13.44 10.62
CA ASP A 181 -11.35 13.47 10.39
C ASP A 181 -11.68 13.96 8.98
N LEU A 182 -12.85 13.56 8.50
CA LEU A 182 -13.39 14.07 7.24
C LEU A 182 -14.13 15.38 7.48
N GLU A 183 -14.27 16.18 6.44
CA GLU A 183 -15.08 17.40 6.51
C GLU A 183 -16.56 17.07 6.71
N ARG A 184 -17.26 17.98 7.40
CA ARG A 184 -18.71 17.90 7.56
C ARG A 184 -19.39 18.33 6.29
N THR A 185 -20.43 17.59 5.90
CA THR A 185 -21.28 17.96 4.78
C THR A 185 -22.28 19.04 5.19
N ALA A 186 -22.69 19.90 4.26
CA ALA A 186 -23.74 20.91 4.50
C ALA A 186 -25.01 20.28 5.10
N LYS A 187 -25.40 19.08 4.63
CA LYS A 187 -26.54 18.32 5.18
C LYS A 187 -26.38 17.96 6.66
N GLN A 188 -25.16 17.67 7.11
CA GLN A 188 -24.89 17.39 8.52
C GLN A 188 -24.97 18.66 9.38
N ASP A 189 -24.63 19.81 8.82
CA ASP A 189 -24.69 21.09 9.51
C ASP A 189 -26.13 21.63 9.54
N ASP A 190 -26.90 21.48 8.46
CA ASP A 190 -28.33 21.82 8.38
C ASP A 190 -29.20 21.03 9.37
N ALA A 191 -28.69 19.91 9.89
CA ALA A 191 -29.36 19.14 10.93
C ALA A 191 -29.31 19.83 12.31
N TYR A 192 -28.43 20.82 12.51
CA TYR A 192 -28.35 21.63 13.72
C TYR A 192 -29.20 22.89 13.52
N LYS A 193 -30.11 23.15 14.45
CA LYS A 193 -31.03 24.29 14.41
C LYS A 193 -31.01 25.02 15.74
N ASN A 194 -31.44 26.28 15.76
CA ASN A 194 -31.57 27.05 16.98
C ASN A 194 -33.01 27.57 17.17
N PRO A 195 -34.01 26.66 17.31
CA PRO A 195 -35.42 27.07 17.35
C PRO A 195 -35.77 27.90 18.59
N ASP A 196 -35.01 27.78 19.66
CA ASP A 196 -35.23 28.43 20.95
C ASP A 196 -34.28 29.62 21.20
N LYS A 197 -33.51 30.03 20.18
CA LYS A 197 -32.59 31.18 20.23
C LYS A 197 -31.57 31.08 21.37
N ASP A 198 -31.08 29.87 21.64
CA ASP A 198 -30.02 29.64 22.61
C ASP A 198 -28.75 30.42 22.20
N PRO A 199 -28.11 31.19 23.10
CA PRO A 199 -26.94 32.01 22.77
C PRO A 199 -25.72 31.19 22.35
N ARG A 200 -25.66 29.88 22.65
CA ARG A 200 -24.58 28.97 22.26
C ARG A 200 -24.65 28.55 20.78
N GLY A 201 -25.71 28.91 20.07
CA GLY A 201 -25.87 28.68 18.64
C GLY A 201 -26.65 27.41 18.28
N PRO A 202 -26.59 26.96 17.01
CA PRO A 202 -27.33 25.79 16.52
C PRO A 202 -27.01 24.51 17.29
N TRP A 203 -28.02 23.70 17.57
CA TRP A 203 -27.91 22.44 18.31
C TRP A 203 -28.82 21.36 17.72
N LYS A 204 -28.62 20.11 18.14
CA LYS A 204 -29.49 18.98 17.80
C LYS A 204 -30.04 18.29 19.04
N ALA A 205 -31.34 17.97 19.03
CA ALA A 205 -31.97 17.19 20.09
C ALA A 205 -31.43 15.77 20.11
N THR A 206 -30.84 15.36 21.23
CA THR A 206 -30.32 14.00 21.46
C THR A 206 -31.13 13.32 22.56
N PRO A 207 -31.70 12.13 22.32
CA PRO A 207 -32.42 11.40 23.35
C PRO A 207 -31.53 11.10 24.56
N ILE A 208 -32.03 11.37 25.76
CA ILE A 208 -31.29 11.14 27.02
C ILE A 208 -31.55 9.75 27.62
N HIS A 209 -32.10 8.81 26.86
CA HIS A 209 -32.30 7.42 27.30
C HIS A 209 -31.56 6.42 26.40
N ALA A 210 -31.22 5.25 26.94
CA ALA A 210 -30.57 4.15 26.22
C ALA A 210 -30.92 2.79 26.84
N ARG A 211 -30.67 1.69 26.14
CA ARG A 211 -30.91 0.33 26.65
C ARG A 211 -29.88 -0.14 27.68
N ASN A 212 -28.73 0.52 27.78
CA ASN A 212 -27.68 0.14 28.72
C ASN A 212 -28.16 0.35 30.15
N TYR A 213 -28.07 -0.69 30.98
CA TYR A 213 -28.40 -0.60 32.40
C TYR A 213 -27.57 0.49 33.07
N TYR A 214 -28.25 1.39 33.78
CA TYR A 214 -27.62 2.41 34.59
C TYR A 214 -28.37 2.53 35.91
N SER A 215 -27.69 2.22 37.02
CA SER A 215 -28.31 2.10 38.34
C SER A 215 -28.95 3.40 38.85
N LYS A 216 -28.47 4.57 38.38
CA LYS A 216 -29.05 5.88 38.71
C LYS A 216 -29.99 6.42 37.61
N GLY A 217 -30.34 5.60 36.62
CA GLY A 217 -31.10 6.00 35.42
C GLY A 217 -32.60 5.83 35.52
N LEU A 218 -33.13 5.47 36.69
CA LEU A 218 -34.56 5.29 36.94
C LEU A 218 -35.04 6.32 37.96
N TYR A 219 -35.63 7.40 37.46
CA TYR A 219 -36.23 8.44 38.27
C TYR A 219 -37.29 9.18 37.45
N SER A 220 -38.24 9.78 38.15
CA SER A 220 -39.24 10.65 37.54
C SER A 220 -38.68 12.03 37.24
N ILE A 221 -39.19 12.63 36.17
CA ILE A 221 -38.84 13.96 35.69
C ILE A 221 -40.13 14.76 35.53
N THR A 222 -40.16 16.01 35.98
CA THR A 222 -41.30 16.92 35.77
C THR A 222 -40.93 17.93 34.69
N SER A 223 -41.75 18.07 33.66
CA SER A 223 -41.56 19.06 32.60
C SER A 223 -41.98 20.47 33.03
N PRO A 224 -41.57 21.52 32.30
CA PRO A 224 -42.04 22.89 32.52
C PRO A 224 -43.57 23.07 32.52
N SER A 225 -44.30 22.25 31.75
CA SER A 225 -45.77 22.21 31.74
C SER A 225 -46.40 21.63 33.02
N GLY A 226 -45.60 21.05 33.92
CA GLY A 226 -46.06 20.33 35.12
C GLY A 226 -46.38 18.85 34.89
N ARG A 227 -46.20 18.33 33.66
CA ARG A 227 -46.39 16.90 33.36
C ARG A 227 -45.27 16.06 34.01
N VAL A 228 -45.67 14.98 34.68
CA VAL A 228 -44.73 14.04 35.31
C VAL A 228 -44.45 12.87 34.36
N ILE A 229 -43.19 12.70 34.00
CA ILE A 229 -42.66 11.56 33.27
C ILE A 229 -42.14 10.57 34.31
N ALA A 230 -42.87 9.48 34.52
CA ALA A 230 -42.57 8.50 35.58
C ALA A 230 -41.20 7.83 35.44
N GLY A 231 -40.69 7.74 34.22
CA GLY A 231 -39.40 7.15 33.91
C GLY A 231 -39.14 7.11 32.39
N PRO A 232 -37.97 6.60 31.97
CA PRO A 232 -37.64 6.43 30.56
C PRO A 232 -38.55 5.36 29.91
N PRO A 233 -38.62 5.29 28.57
CA PRO A 233 -39.37 4.25 27.87
C PRO A 233 -39.01 2.84 28.35
N HIS A 234 -39.98 1.93 28.32
CA HIS A 234 -39.79 0.56 28.82
C HIS A 234 -38.57 -0.13 28.17
N GLY A 235 -37.73 -0.76 29.00
CA GLY A 235 -36.47 -1.39 28.56
C GLY A 235 -35.32 -0.40 28.31
N THR A 236 -35.44 0.85 28.76
CA THR A 236 -34.38 1.85 28.68
C THR A 236 -34.14 2.52 30.04
N TYR A 237 -33.03 3.25 30.15
CA TYR A 237 -32.57 3.97 31.34
C TYR A 237 -32.20 5.39 30.91
N TRP A 238 -32.40 6.38 31.77
CA TRP A 238 -31.79 7.70 31.57
C TRP A 238 -30.26 7.55 31.54
N ARG A 239 -29.58 8.29 30.66
CA ARG A 239 -28.12 8.20 30.46
C ARG A 239 -27.31 8.94 31.53
N MET A 240 -27.98 9.61 32.46
CA MET A 240 -27.40 10.50 33.46
C MET A 240 -28.17 10.37 34.77
N SER A 241 -27.56 10.78 35.88
CA SER A 241 -28.23 10.84 37.17
C SER A 241 -29.24 11.98 37.22
N LYS A 242 -30.15 11.94 38.20
CA LYS A 242 -31.10 13.03 38.46
C LYS A 242 -30.38 14.36 38.70
N ASP A 243 -29.31 14.37 39.48
CA ASP A 243 -28.55 15.59 39.77
C ASP A 243 -27.94 16.20 38.51
N ARG A 244 -27.30 15.36 37.66
CA ARG A 244 -26.73 15.81 36.40
C ARG A 244 -27.80 16.32 35.42
N PHE A 245 -28.97 15.68 35.42
CA PHE A 245 -30.11 16.15 34.63
C PHE A 245 -30.55 17.55 35.09
N LEU A 246 -30.70 17.77 36.39
CA LEU A 246 -31.09 19.07 36.95
C LEU A 246 -30.05 20.17 36.69
N GLU A 247 -28.75 19.83 36.75
CA GLU A 247 -27.68 20.76 36.35
C GLU A 247 -27.81 21.18 34.88
N LEU A 248 -28.01 20.22 33.98
CA LEU A 248 -28.15 20.48 32.55
C LEU A 248 -29.44 21.26 32.24
N ASP A 249 -30.52 20.98 32.96
CA ASP A 249 -31.79 21.69 32.81
C ASP A 249 -31.66 23.14 33.28
N ALA A 250 -31.01 23.37 34.41
CA ALA A 250 -30.70 24.70 34.93
C ALA A 250 -29.79 25.51 34.00
N ASP A 251 -28.86 24.85 33.30
CA ASP A 251 -28.00 25.46 32.28
C ASP A 251 -28.67 25.52 30.87
N ALA A 252 -29.98 25.32 30.81
CA ALA A 252 -30.78 25.34 29.57
C ALA A 252 -30.26 24.39 28.48
N GLN A 253 -29.55 23.32 28.83
CA GLN A 253 -29.08 22.28 27.91
C GLN A 253 -30.11 21.17 27.69
N ILE A 254 -31.24 21.18 28.41
CA ILE A 254 -32.36 20.28 28.18
C ILE A 254 -33.40 20.98 27.31
N TRP A 255 -33.85 20.25 26.28
CA TRP A 255 -34.90 20.65 25.37
C TRP A 255 -36.19 19.90 25.68
N TRP A 256 -37.25 20.68 25.92
CA TRP A 256 -38.58 20.21 26.29
C TRP A 256 -39.60 20.29 25.15
N GLY A 257 -39.15 20.53 23.92
CA GLY A 257 -40.04 20.85 22.80
C GLY A 257 -40.53 22.30 22.86
N GLU A 258 -41.09 22.79 21.75
CA GLU A 258 -41.57 24.18 21.62
C GLU A 258 -42.63 24.55 22.67
N LYS A 259 -43.42 23.57 23.12
CA LYS A 259 -44.48 23.75 24.13
C LYS A 259 -44.04 23.43 25.55
N GLY A 260 -42.78 23.01 25.77
CA GLY A 260 -42.28 22.66 27.10
C GLY A 260 -42.88 21.38 27.71
N ASP A 261 -43.44 20.48 26.90
CA ASP A 261 -44.20 19.30 27.34
C ASP A 261 -43.73 17.97 26.72
N ASN A 262 -42.67 17.99 25.90
CA ASN A 262 -42.13 16.78 25.30
C ASN A 262 -41.28 15.98 26.30
N THR A 263 -41.03 14.71 25.97
CA THR A 263 -39.96 13.94 26.61
C THR A 263 -38.63 14.68 26.43
N PRO A 264 -37.85 14.90 27.50
CA PRO A 264 -36.65 15.72 27.44
C PRO A 264 -35.60 15.12 26.49
N SER A 265 -34.92 16.00 25.78
CA SER A 265 -33.73 15.69 24.99
C SER A 265 -32.60 16.61 25.40
N GLN A 266 -31.35 16.17 25.30
CA GLN A 266 -30.20 17.04 25.52
C GLN A 266 -29.89 17.80 24.23
N LYS A 267 -29.64 19.10 24.34
CA LYS A 267 -29.09 19.92 23.26
C LYS A 267 -27.63 19.54 23.07
N ARG A 268 -27.27 19.15 21.86
CA ARG A 268 -25.87 18.97 21.46
C ARG A 268 -25.49 20.11 20.52
N PHE A 269 -24.72 21.07 21.03
CA PHE A 269 -24.38 22.29 20.29
C PHE A 269 -23.38 22.01 19.18
N LEU A 270 -23.54 22.67 18.04
CA LEU A 270 -22.65 22.55 16.90
C LEU A 270 -21.22 22.95 17.27
N SER A 271 -21.08 23.99 18.11
CA SER A 271 -19.82 24.51 18.63
C SER A 271 -19.06 23.53 19.54
N GLU A 272 -19.75 22.56 20.13
CA GLU A 272 -19.16 21.56 21.04
C GLU A 272 -18.84 20.23 20.34
N VAL A 273 -19.24 20.08 19.08
CA VAL A 273 -18.98 18.89 18.29
C VAL A 273 -17.65 19.08 17.56
N GLN A 274 -16.80 18.04 17.60
CA GLN A 274 -15.55 17.97 16.84
C GLN A 274 -15.79 18.43 15.40
N GLY A 275 -14.89 19.28 14.88
CA GLY A 275 -15.07 19.97 13.59
C GLY A 275 -15.18 19.05 12.37
N GLY A 276 -14.85 17.77 12.52
CA GLY A 276 -14.92 16.76 11.45
C GLY A 276 -15.77 15.55 11.79
N VAL A 277 -15.92 14.67 10.79
CA VAL A 277 -16.68 13.42 10.84
C VAL A 277 -15.71 12.26 10.92
N VAL A 278 -15.94 11.38 11.88
CA VAL A 278 -15.25 10.10 11.96
C VAL A 278 -15.59 9.25 10.73
N PRO A 279 -14.60 8.76 9.95
CA PRO A 279 -14.87 7.91 8.79
C PRO A 279 -15.66 6.65 9.19
N SER A 280 -16.75 6.39 8.46
CA SER A 280 -17.49 5.13 8.54
C SER A 280 -16.72 4.02 7.81
N THR A 281 -17.07 2.75 8.10
CA THR A 281 -16.62 1.59 7.31
C THR A 281 -17.53 1.27 6.12
N TRP A 282 -18.50 2.13 5.83
CA TRP A 282 -19.40 2.02 4.69
C TRP A 282 -19.29 3.28 3.85
N TRP A 283 -18.67 3.18 2.68
CA TRP A 283 -18.44 4.29 1.76
C TRP A 283 -19.31 4.13 0.53
N THR A 284 -20.26 5.05 0.38
CA THR A 284 -21.18 5.03 -0.76
C THR A 284 -20.49 5.57 -2.02
N TYR A 285 -21.06 5.27 -3.18
CA TYR A 285 -20.56 5.78 -4.46
C TYR A 285 -20.56 7.32 -4.51
N SER A 286 -21.45 7.99 -3.78
CA SER A 286 -21.52 9.45 -3.76
C SER A 286 -20.37 10.07 -2.96
N GLU A 287 -19.86 9.36 -1.96
CA GLU A 287 -18.81 9.84 -1.07
C GLU A 287 -17.41 9.51 -1.58
N ALA A 288 -17.24 8.34 -2.21
CA ALA A 288 -15.94 7.81 -2.62
C ALA A 288 -15.83 7.58 -4.14
N GLY A 289 -16.84 7.98 -4.91
CA GLY A 289 -16.90 7.71 -6.36
C GLY A 289 -17.18 6.24 -6.70
N HIS A 290 -17.25 5.93 -7.99
CA HIS A 290 -17.52 4.58 -8.50
C HIS A 290 -16.80 4.31 -9.83
N ASN A 291 -16.84 3.06 -10.30
CA ASN A 291 -16.12 2.63 -11.52
C ASN A 291 -16.51 3.40 -12.79
N GLY A 292 -17.76 3.86 -12.87
CA GLY A 292 -18.23 4.65 -14.01
C GLY A 292 -17.62 6.06 -14.03
N GLU A 293 -17.53 6.70 -12.87
CA GLU A 293 -16.89 7.99 -12.70
C GLU A 293 -15.39 7.91 -13.03
N ALA A 294 -14.69 6.90 -12.51
CA ALA A 294 -13.27 6.68 -12.79
C ALA A 294 -12.98 6.52 -14.31
N LYS A 295 -13.83 5.81 -15.04
CA LYS A 295 -13.71 5.68 -16.50
C LYS A 295 -13.91 7.01 -17.22
N ASN A 296 -14.82 7.86 -16.74
CA ASN A 296 -15.05 9.18 -17.32
C ASN A 296 -13.86 10.12 -17.04
N GLU A 297 -13.27 10.06 -15.84
CA GLU A 297 -12.05 10.80 -15.49
C GLU A 297 -10.90 10.46 -16.45
N VAL A 298 -10.61 9.17 -16.67
CA VAL A 298 -9.56 8.74 -17.60
C VAL A 298 -9.87 9.14 -19.04
N ARG A 299 -11.13 9.03 -19.48
CA ARG A 299 -11.55 9.48 -20.82
C ARG A 299 -11.33 10.97 -21.05
N ALA A 300 -11.59 11.80 -20.05
CA ALA A 300 -11.36 13.25 -20.14
C ALA A 300 -9.87 13.60 -20.24
N LEU A 301 -8.98 12.73 -19.78
CA LEU A 301 -7.53 12.88 -19.87
C LEU A 301 -6.94 12.41 -21.21
N GLY A 302 -7.64 11.55 -21.94
CA GLY A 302 -7.22 11.06 -23.25
C GLY A 302 -7.23 12.14 -24.34
N ASP A 303 -6.56 11.85 -25.45
CA ASP A 303 -6.53 12.63 -26.69
C ASP A 303 -7.58 12.15 -27.72
N GLY A 304 -8.41 11.18 -27.35
CA GLY A 304 -9.35 10.50 -28.24
C GLY A 304 -8.90 9.12 -28.72
N SER A 305 -7.73 8.62 -28.28
CA SER A 305 -7.28 7.24 -28.51
C SER A 305 -8.21 6.19 -27.86
N GLU A 306 -8.45 5.08 -28.57
CA GLU A 306 -9.37 4.01 -28.15
C GLU A 306 -8.85 3.12 -27.00
N GLU A 307 -7.54 3.15 -26.71
CA GLU A 307 -6.91 2.35 -25.64
C GLU A 307 -7.09 2.99 -24.27
N LEU A 308 -8.33 2.95 -23.77
CA LEU A 308 -8.66 3.39 -22.42
C LEU A 308 -8.23 2.34 -21.40
N PHE A 309 -7.55 2.78 -20.33
CA PHE A 309 -7.27 1.95 -19.17
C PHE A 309 -8.58 1.37 -18.61
N ILE A 310 -8.64 0.05 -18.43
CA ILE A 310 -9.90 -0.69 -18.29
C ILE A 310 -10.52 -0.52 -16.90
N THR A 311 -9.69 -0.46 -15.86
CA THR A 311 -10.09 -0.58 -14.45
C THR A 311 -9.53 0.52 -13.53
N PRO A 312 -9.62 1.82 -13.89
CA PRO A 312 -9.10 2.88 -13.04
C PRO A 312 -9.92 3.00 -11.75
N LYS A 313 -9.27 3.47 -10.68
CA LYS A 313 -9.94 3.91 -9.45
C LYS A 313 -10.30 5.39 -9.54
N PRO A 314 -11.45 5.82 -8.97
CA PRO A 314 -11.88 7.22 -9.04
C PRO A 314 -11.04 8.09 -8.10
N GLU A 315 -10.78 9.34 -8.50
CA GLU A 315 -10.01 10.28 -7.68
C GLU A 315 -10.64 10.53 -6.30
N LYS A 316 -11.98 10.51 -6.20
CA LYS A 316 -12.70 10.66 -4.91
C LYS A 316 -12.35 9.58 -3.89
N LEU A 317 -12.12 8.34 -4.33
CA LEU A 317 -11.75 7.25 -3.43
C LEU A 317 -10.38 7.55 -2.80
N LEU A 318 -9.42 7.90 -3.64
CA LEU A 318 -8.05 8.21 -3.21
C LEU A 318 -8.00 9.49 -2.37
N ASN A 319 -8.79 10.51 -2.72
CA ASN A 319 -8.90 11.73 -1.93
C ASN A 319 -9.33 11.40 -0.49
N ARG A 320 -10.39 10.60 -0.35
CA ARG A 320 -10.88 10.19 0.96
C ARG A 320 -9.83 9.40 1.75
N VAL A 321 -9.13 8.47 1.10
CA VAL A 321 -8.04 7.71 1.73
C VAL A 321 -6.93 8.65 2.20
N LEU A 322 -6.42 9.53 1.33
CA LEU A 322 -5.31 10.42 1.64
C LEU A 322 -5.69 11.51 2.64
N GLN A 323 -6.93 11.99 2.63
CA GLN A 323 -7.43 12.91 3.65
C GLN A 323 -7.36 12.26 5.03
N ILE A 324 -7.78 10.99 5.14
CA ILE A 324 -7.78 10.24 6.40
C ILE A 324 -6.36 9.92 6.87
N ALA A 325 -5.47 9.52 5.95
CA ALA A 325 -4.18 8.93 6.28
C ALA A 325 -2.99 9.91 6.29
N THR A 326 -3.12 11.10 5.68
CA THR A 326 -1.97 11.98 5.39
C THR A 326 -2.27 13.48 5.56
N ASN A 327 -1.21 14.25 5.75
CA ASN A 327 -1.17 15.71 5.71
C ASN A 327 -0.32 16.19 4.52
N PRO A 328 -0.40 17.48 4.11
CA PRO A 328 0.51 18.05 3.12
C PRO A 328 1.99 17.77 3.45
N GLY A 329 2.80 17.45 2.44
CA GLY A 329 4.22 17.10 2.55
C GLY A 329 4.53 15.62 2.89
N ASP A 330 3.54 14.87 3.40
CA ASP A 330 3.68 13.44 3.65
C ASP A 330 3.96 12.66 2.37
N LEU A 331 4.64 11.52 2.51
CA LEU A 331 5.01 10.65 1.39
C LEU A 331 3.98 9.52 1.20
N VAL A 332 3.43 9.44 -0.02
CA VAL A 332 2.50 8.41 -0.48
C VAL A 332 3.21 7.46 -1.44
N LEU A 333 3.00 6.15 -1.29
CA LEU A 333 3.52 5.14 -2.22
C LEU A 333 2.37 4.36 -2.84
N ASP A 334 2.45 4.17 -4.16
CA ASP A 334 1.62 3.23 -4.91
C ASP A 334 2.50 2.36 -5.81
N SER A 335 2.62 1.08 -5.46
CA SER A 335 3.41 0.12 -6.23
C SER A 335 2.61 -0.62 -7.30
N PHE A 336 1.36 -0.23 -7.53
CA PHE A 336 0.42 -0.75 -8.53
C PHE A 336 -0.28 0.43 -9.22
N ALA A 337 0.52 1.34 -9.78
CA ALA A 337 0.04 2.69 -10.11
C ALA A 337 -1.10 2.71 -11.14
N GLY A 338 -1.17 1.74 -12.05
CA GLY A 338 -2.25 1.64 -13.02
C GLY A 338 -2.40 2.94 -13.81
N SER A 339 -3.58 3.55 -13.81
CA SER A 339 -3.81 4.84 -14.49
C SER A 339 -3.17 6.07 -13.82
N GLY A 340 -2.40 5.91 -12.75
CA GLY A 340 -1.72 7.01 -12.04
C GLY A 340 -2.63 7.84 -11.14
N THR A 341 -3.78 7.31 -10.73
CA THR A 341 -4.78 8.05 -9.91
C THR A 341 -4.18 8.49 -8.58
N THR A 342 -3.42 7.63 -7.90
CA THR A 342 -2.83 7.93 -6.59
C THR A 342 -1.88 9.12 -6.67
N GLY A 343 -0.97 9.13 -7.65
CA GLY A 343 -0.03 10.24 -7.86
C GLY A 343 -0.74 11.54 -8.22
N ALA A 344 -1.74 11.49 -9.11
CA ALA A 344 -2.53 12.68 -9.45
C ALA A 344 -3.22 13.30 -8.21
N VAL A 345 -3.86 12.47 -7.39
CA VAL A 345 -4.56 12.93 -6.19
C VAL A 345 -3.59 13.40 -5.11
N ALA A 346 -2.52 12.64 -4.84
CA ALA A 346 -1.49 13.04 -3.89
C ALA A 346 -0.85 14.38 -4.28
N HIS A 347 -0.55 14.57 -5.57
CA HIS A 347 0.03 15.82 -6.08
C HIS A 347 -0.91 17.01 -5.89
N LYS A 348 -2.18 16.89 -6.31
CA LYS A 348 -3.19 17.95 -6.14
C LYS A 348 -3.42 18.31 -4.67
N MET A 349 -3.24 17.34 -3.78
CA MET A 349 -3.32 17.54 -2.34
C MET A 349 -2.00 18.04 -1.72
N GLY A 350 -0.93 18.28 -2.49
CA GLY A 350 0.35 18.75 -1.95
C GLY A 350 1.09 17.71 -1.12
N ARG A 351 0.95 16.42 -1.45
CA ARG A 351 1.73 15.31 -0.87
C ARG A 351 2.85 14.91 -1.82
N ARG A 352 3.94 14.38 -1.26
CA ARG A 352 4.98 13.71 -2.06
C ARG A 352 4.48 12.34 -2.47
N TRP A 353 4.87 11.86 -3.63
CA TRP A 353 4.48 10.54 -4.08
C TRP A 353 5.59 9.77 -4.80
N ILE A 354 5.53 8.44 -4.66
CA ILE A 354 6.28 7.46 -5.44
C ILE A 354 5.26 6.54 -6.09
N MET A 355 5.33 6.38 -7.40
CA MET A 355 4.52 5.43 -8.16
C MET A 355 5.40 4.44 -8.90
N VAL A 356 5.00 3.17 -8.92
CA VAL A 356 5.66 2.12 -9.70
C VAL A 356 4.69 1.49 -10.67
N GLU A 357 5.12 1.34 -11.92
CA GLU A 357 4.36 0.67 -12.95
C GLU A 357 5.27 -0.10 -13.93
N LEU A 358 4.87 -1.32 -14.32
CA LEU A 358 5.59 -2.16 -15.28
C LEU A 358 5.01 -2.05 -16.70
N GLY A 359 3.71 -1.78 -16.83
CA GLY A 359 3.06 -1.72 -18.15
C GLY A 359 3.30 -0.41 -18.90
N GLU A 360 3.14 -0.46 -20.22
CA GLU A 360 3.30 0.70 -21.12
C GLU A 360 2.33 1.84 -20.79
N HIS A 361 1.26 1.55 -20.06
CA HIS A 361 0.36 2.56 -19.50
C HIS A 361 1.06 3.54 -18.54
N CYS A 362 2.25 3.22 -18.05
CA CYS A 362 3.15 4.20 -17.43
C CYS A 362 3.42 5.40 -18.37
N HIS A 363 3.74 5.13 -19.64
CA HIS A 363 4.04 6.14 -20.65
C HIS A 363 2.81 6.68 -21.34
N THR A 364 1.83 5.83 -21.62
CA THR A 364 0.64 6.22 -22.40
C THR A 364 -0.46 6.84 -21.54
N HIS A 365 -0.53 6.57 -20.24
CA HIS A 365 -1.56 7.13 -19.34
C HIS A 365 -0.98 7.97 -18.21
N ILE A 366 -0.01 7.45 -17.43
CA ILE A 366 0.47 8.15 -16.20
C ILE A 366 1.20 9.45 -16.56
N ILE A 367 2.19 9.40 -17.45
CA ILE A 367 2.98 10.59 -17.82
C ILE A 367 2.08 11.70 -18.40
N PRO A 368 1.22 11.46 -19.41
CA PRO A 368 0.33 12.49 -19.95
C PRO A 368 -0.63 13.04 -18.90
N ARG A 369 -1.19 12.18 -18.04
CA ARG A 369 -2.05 12.62 -16.93
C ARG A 369 -1.32 13.57 -15.99
N LEU A 370 -0.14 13.19 -15.51
CA LEU A 370 0.62 14.00 -14.56
C LEU A 370 1.09 15.32 -15.17
N ARG A 371 1.46 15.33 -16.46
CA ARG A 371 1.77 16.58 -17.17
C ARG A 371 0.58 17.55 -17.11
N LYS A 372 -0.62 17.10 -17.46
CA LYS A 372 -1.84 17.93 -17.35
C LYS A 372 -2.11 18.40 -15.92
N VAL A 373 -1.87 17.56 -14.91
CA VAL A 373 -2.00 17.96 -13.49
C VAL A 373 -1.00 19.05 -13.14
N ILE A 374 0.27 18.87 -13.49
CA ILE A 374 1.37 19.80 -13.20
C ILE A 374 1.19 21.13 -13.94
N ASP A 375 0.69 21.09 -15.17
CA ASP A 375 0.42 22.28 -15.99
C ASP A 375 -0.89 23.00 -15.61
N GLY A 376 -1.68 22.43 -14.68
CA GLY A 376 -2.98 23.00 -14.28
C GLY A 376 -4.07 22.84 -15.34
N GLU A 377 -3.87 21.96 -16.32
CA GLU A 377 -4.81 21.70 -17.43
C GLU A 377 -5.83 20.59 -17.11
N ASP A 378 -5.56 19.79 -16.07
CA ASP A 378 -6.48 18.76 -15.61
C ASP A 378 -7.66 19.34 -14.81
N LYS A 379 -8.84 19.37 -15.45
CA LYS A 379 -10.10 19.85 -14.85
C LYS A 379 -10.94 18.73 -14.21
N GLY A 380 -10.47 17.48 -14.23
CA GLY A 380 -11.21 16.33 -13.76
C GLY A 380 -11.08 16.03 -12.27
N GLY A 381 -11.90 15.08 -11.81
CA GLY A 381 -11.79 14.49 -10.47
C GLY A 381 -11.91 15.51 -9.34
N ILE A 382 -10.85 15.66 -8.55
CA ILE A 382 -10.84 16.49 -7.33
C ILE A 382 -10.26 17.89 -7.53
N THR A 383 -9.87 18.27 -8.74
CA THR A 383 -9.15 19.53 -9.01
C THR A 383 -9.86 20.74 -8.40
N GLU A 384 -11.16 20.89 -8.66
CA GLU A 384 -11.94 22.01 -8.14
C GLU A 384 -12.11 21.93 -6.61
N SER A 385 -12.36 20.74 -6.06
CA SER A 385 -12.63 20.57 -4.63
C SER A 385 -11.41 20.85 -3.75
N VAL A 386 -10.21 20.71 -4.30
CA VAL A 386 -8.95 21.06 -3.60
C VAL A 386 -8.32 22.35 -4.11
N SER A 387 -9.01 23.10 -4.98
CA SER A 387 -8.52 24.37 -5.54
C SER A 387 -7.11 24.25 -6.14
N TRP A 388 -6.88 23.20 -6.95
CA TRP A 388 -5.58 22.96 -7.58
C TRP A 388 -5.42 23.79 -8.86
N HIS A 389 -4.24 24.42 -9.04
CA HIS A 389 -3.95 25.33 -10.14
C HIS A 389 -2.68 24.97 -10.94
N GLY A 390 -2.07 23.81 -10.68
CA GLY A 390 -0.78 23.40 -11.26
C GLY A 390 0.42 23.69 -10.35
N GLY A 391 1.61 23.27 -10.78
CA GLY A 391 2.88 23.40 -10.06
C GLY A 391 3.63 22.09 -9.87
N GLY A 392 4.85 22.17 -9.32
CA GLY A 392 5.66 21.00 -8.96
C GLY A 392 6.19 20.18 -10.15
N GLY A 393 6.49 18.90 -9.90
CA GLY A 393 6.91 17.96 -10.92
C GLY A 393 7.27 16.58 -10.41
N PHE A 394 7.79 15.74 -11.30
CA PHE A 394 8.30 14.41 -11.00
C PHE A 394 9.56 14.08 -11.80
N ARG A 395 10.34 13.16 -11.24
CA ARG A 395 11.46 12.52 -11.91
C ARG A 395 11.08 11.11 -12.33
N TYR A 396 11.43 10.76 -13.55
CA TYR A 396 11.22 9.43 -14.08
C TYR A 396 12.45 8.57 -13.84
N TYR A 397 12.23 7.34 -13.39
CA TYR A 397 13.27 6.33 -13.18
C TYR A 397 12.92 5.03 -13.88
N ARG A 398 13.94 4.27 -14.25
CA ARG A 398 13.84 2.85 -14.61
C ARG A 398 14.72 2.02 -13.69
N LEU A 399 14.40 0.74 -13.55
CA LEU A 399 15.34 -0.21 -12.94
C LEU A 399 16.57 -0.37 -13.83
N ALA A 400 17.76 -0.32 -13.23
CA ALA A 400 18.97 -0.75 -13.93
C ALA A 400 18.86 -2.23 -14.34
N PRO A 401 19.56 -2.65 -15.42
CA PRO A 401 19.65 -4.06 -15.77
C PRO A 401 20.39 -4.85 -14.68
N SER A 402 20.34 -6.18 -14.75
CA SER A 402 21.03 -7.06 -13.80
C SER A 402 22.50 -6.72 -13.74
N LEU A 403 23.06 -6.57 -12.54
CA LEU A 403 24.50 -6.31 -12.36
C LEU A 403 25.34 -7.46 -12.90
N ILE A 404 24.86 -8.69 -12.78
CA ILE A 404 25.53 -9.89 -13.29
C ILE A 404 24.76 -10.43 -14.50
N VAL A 405 25.50 -10.66 -15.59
CA VAL A 405 25.01 -11.28 -16.83
C VAL A 405 25.94 -12.43 -17.22
N ASN A 406 25.49 -13.30 -18.10
CA ASN A 406 26.34 -14.34 -18.68
C ASN A 406 26.95 -13.82 -19.99
N ASP A 407 28.26 -14.00 -20.14
CA ASP A 407 28.92 -13.73 -21.42
C ASP A 407 28.55 -14.79 -22.47
N ARG A 408 29.06 -14.63 -23.70
CA ARG A 408 28.81 -15.57 -24.82
C ARG A 408 29.27 -17.00 -24.57
N TRP A 409 30.06 -17.25 -23.52
CA TRP A 409 30.57 -18.55 -23.12
C TRP A 409 29.91 -19.07 -21.84
N GLY A 410 28.92 -18.36 -21.30
CA GLY A 410 28.20 -18.74 -20.08
C GLY A 410 28.89 -18.34 -18.77
N ASN A 411 29.96 -17.54 -18.80
CA ASN A 411 30.60 -17.08 -17.56
C ASN A 411 29.83 -15.88 -16.99
N SER A 412 29.61 -15.89 -15.68
CA SER A 412 29.01 -14.76 -14.98
C SER A 412 30.00 -13.59 -14.89
N VAL A 413 29.63 -12.46 -15.49
CA VAL A 413 30.43 -11.23 -15.56
C VAL A 413 29.60 -10.04 -15.10
N ILE A 414 30.28 -8.94 -14.74
CA ILE A 414 29.62 -7.65 -14.50
C ILE A 414 29.03 -7.16 -15.81
N ASN A 415 27.80 -6.68 -15.77
CA ASN A 415 27.11 -6.17 -16.92
C ASN A 415 27.84 -4.94 -17.50
N PRO A 416 28.24 -4.97 -18.79
CA PRO A 416 29.00 -3.89 -19.41
C PRO A 416 28.24 -2.57 -19.52
N GLU A 417 26.91 -2.56 -19.33
CA GLU A 417 26.11 -1.33 -19.27
C GLU A 417 26.37 -0.49 -18.01
N TYR A 418 26.99 -1.07 -16.97
CA TYR A 418 27.32 -0.35 -15.75
C TYR A 418 28.57 0.50 -15.92
N ASN A 419 28.44 1.81 -15.73
CA ASN A 419 29.59 2.68 -15.52
C ASN A 419 30.14 2.55 -14.07
N ALA A 420 31.28 3.19 -13.81
CA ALA A 420 31.96 3.10 -12.51
C ALA A 420 31.09 3.55 -11.32
N ALA A 421 30.32 4.64 -11.48
CA ALA A 421 29.45 5.16 -10.43
C ALA A 421 28.25 4.23 -10.16
N GLN A 422 27.63 3.70 -11.21
CA GLN A 422 26.55 2.72 -11.10
C GLN A 422 27.03 1.42 -10.45
N LEU A 423 28.22 0.94 -10.81
CA LEU A 423 28.83 -0.24 -10.21
C LEU A 423 29.10 -0.02 -8.72
N ALA A 424 29.64 1.16 -8.38
CA ALA A 424 29.87 1.56 -7.00
C ALA A 424 28.57 1.59 -6.20
N GLU A 425 27.52 2.24 -6.73
CA GLU A 425 26.19 2.27 -6.12
C GLU A 425 25.65 0.85 -5.91
N ALA A 426 25.61 0.03 -6.95
CA ALA A 426 25.06 -1.33 -6.88
C ALA A 426 25.77 -2.22 -5.85
N LEU A 427 27.11 -2.19 -5.82
CA LEU A 427 27.88 -2.98 -4.86
C LEU A 427 27.75 -2.45 -3.44
N THR A 428 27.63 -1.13 -3.27
CA THR A 428 27.29 -0.52 -2.00
C THR A 428 25.94 -1.04 -1.49
N LYS A 429 24.93 -1.13 -2.37
CA LYS A 429 23.62 -1.71 -2.00
C LYS A 429 23.69 -3.17 -1.62
N LEU A 430 24.40 -3.97 -2.39
CA LEU A 430 24.54 -5.41 -2.16
C LEU A 430 25.26 -5.74 -0.84
N GLU A 431 26.21 -4.90 -0.43
CA GLU A 431 26.96 -5.10 0.81
C GLU A 431 26.31 -4.43 2.03
N GLY A 432 25.15 -3.78 1.87
CA GLY A 432 24.41 -3.14 2.96
C GLY A 432 24.97 -1.79 3.40
N PHE A 433 25.75 -1.15 2.54
CA PHE A 433 26.26 0.21 2.74
C PHE A 433 25.29 1.24 2.13
N THR A 434 25.36 2.48 2.60
CA THR A 434 24.69 3.64 2.00
C THR A 434 25.59 4.24 0.93
N TYR A 435 25.08 4.41 -0.28
CA TYR A 435 25.81 5.07 -1.36
C TYR A 435 25.84 6.59 -1.12
N ALA A 436 27.03 7.11 -0.93
CA ALA A 436 27.30 8.51 -0.60
C ALA A 436 28.77 8.81 -0.93
N PRO A 437 29.11 8.97 -2.23
CA PRO A 437 30.48 9.22 -2.64
C PRO A 437 31.00 10.55 -2.10
N SER A 438 32.24 10.57 -1.60
CA SER A 438 32.89 11.77 -1.08
C SER A 438 33.46 12.64 -2.19
N GLU A 439 33.27 13.96 -2.08
CA GLU A 439 33.89 14.93 -2.99
C GLU A 439 35.40 15.10 -2.73
N THR A 440 35.89 14.73 -1.54
CA THR A 440 37.28 14.93 -1.11
C THR A 440 38.09 13.64 -1.06
N ARG A 441 37.44 12.50 -0.81
CA ARG A 441 38.09 11.18 -0.66
C ARG A 441 37.67 10.27 -1.81
N TRP A 442 38.58 10.11 -2.76
CA TRP A 442 38.33 9.37 -4.00
C TRP A 442 37.92 7.90 -3.80
N TRP A 443 38.36 7.26 -2.70
CA TRP A 443 38.03 5.87 -2.38
C TRP A 443 36.72 5.72 -1.60
N GLN A 444 36.18 6.80 -1.03
CA GLN A 444 34.98 6.73 -0.19
C GLN A 444 33.74 6.81 -1.08
N HIS A 445 33.24 5.66 -1.54
CA HIS A 445 32.03 5.57 -2.37
C HIS A 445 30.74 5.44 -1.54
N GLY A 446 30.85 4.99 -0.29
CA GLY A 446 29.72 4.83 0.62
C GLY A 446 30.16 4.45 2.03
N HIS A 447 29.20 4.31 2.93
CA HIS A 447 29.46 4.02 4.35
C HIS A 447 28.36 3.16 5.00
N SER A 448 28.72 2.35 5.99
CA SER A 448 27.76 1.61 6.85
C SER A 448 27.66 2.24 8.24
N SER A 449 28.71 2.94 8.67
CA SER A 449 28.80 3.71 9.91
C SER A 449 29.74 4.90 9.72
N GLU A 450 29.98 5.70 10.76
CA GLU A 450 30.92 6.84 10.70
C GLU A 450 32.38 6.42 10.47
N ARG A 451 32.72 5.14 10.67
CA ARG A 451 34.08 4.62 10.59
C ARG A 451 34.23 3.45 9.60
N ASP A 452 33.18 3.05 8.91
CA ASP A 452 33.21 1.90 8.01
C ASP A 452 32.72 2.29 6.60
N PHE A 453 33.61 2.12 5.62
CA PHE A 453 33.45 2.64 4.27
C PHE A 453 33.59 1.55 3.21
N ILE A 454 33.17 1.87 1.99
CA ILE A 454 33.34 0.99 0.82
C ILE A 454 34.01 1.72 -0.34
N TYR A 455 34.96 1.03 -0.98
CA TYR A 455 35.61 1.41 -2.22
C TYR A 455 35.35 0.33 -3.27
N VAL A 456 34.95 0.73 -4.47
CA VAL A 456 34.58 -0.18 -5.56
C VAL A 456 35.39 0.16 -6.79
N THR A 457 36.09 -0.81 -7.37
CA THR A 457 36.92 -0.60 -8.56
C THR A 457 36.95 -1.82 -9.47
N THR A 458 37.10 -1.60 -10.77
CA THR A 458 37.38 -2.66 -11.74
C THR A 458 38.88 -2.88 -11.93
N GLN A 459 39.73 -2.09 -11.28
CA GLN A 459 41.18 -2.20 -11.35
C GLN A 459 41.70 -3.35 -10.47
N ASN A 460 42.96 -3.72 -10.72
CA ASN A 460 43.67 -4.77 -10.00
C ASN A 460 44.76 -4.17 -9.10
N PRO A 461 44.43 -3.71 -7.87
CA PRO A 461 45.38 -3.04 -7.00
C PRO A 461 46.60 -3.92 -6.64
N SER A 462 47.78 -3.30 -6.67
CA SER A 462 49.04 -3.90 -6.21
C SER A 462 49.18 -3.81 -4.70
N ALA A 463 50.11 -4.56 -4.11
CA ALA A 463 50.38 -4.48 -2.67
C ALA A 463 50.85 -3.09 -2.22
N GLU A 464 51.54 -2.34 -3.06
CA GLU A 464 51.97 -0.96 -2.78
C GLU A 464 50.78 0.00 -2.76
N GLN A 465 49.86 -0.14 -3.72
CA GLN A 465 48.63 0.66 -3.77
C GLN A 465 47.73 0.37 -2.56
N LEU A 466 47.62 -0.90 -2.15
CA LEU A 466 46.85 -1.29 -0.96
C LEU A 466 47.49 -0.77 0.32
N GLN A 467 48.82 -0.73 0.42
CA GLN A 467 49.50 -0.11 1.55
C GLN A 467 49.20 1.39 1.63
N ALA A 468 49.37 2.12 0.52
CA ALA A 468 49.07 3.55 0.48
C ALA A 468 47.59 3.83 0.84
N LEU A 469 46.67 3.01 0.35
CA LEU A 469 45.25 3.11 0.69
C LEU A 469 44.99 2.82 2.18
N SER A 470 45.62 1.79 2.76
CA SER A 470 45.52 1.47 4.18
C SER A 470 46.01 2.63 5.05
N ASP A 471 47.12 3.27 4.66
CA ASP A 471 47.69 4.42 5.36
C ASP A 471 46.76 5.65 5.26
N GLU A 472 46.15 5.89 4.09
CA GLU A 472 45.20 6.99 3.86
C GLU A 472 43.88 6.82 4.63
N VAL A 473 43.35 5.59 4.71
CA VAL A 473 42.16 5.25 5.52
C VAL A 473 42.45 5.41 7.01
N GLY A 474 43.66 5.07 7.44
CA GLY A 474 44.10 5.14 8.83
C GLY A 474 43.56 4.01 9.70
N ALA A 475 44.10 3.89 10.92
CA ALA A 475 43.84 2.75 11.81
C ALA A 475 42.47 2.78 12.51
N GLU A 476 41.82 3.95 12.56
CA GLU A 476 40.53 4.14 13.25
C GLU A 476 39.31 3.88 12.35
N GLN A 477 39.53 3.62 11.07
CA GLN A 477 38.50 3.40 10.06
C GLN A 477 38.69 2.03 9.41
N SER A 478 37.62 1.43 8.90
CA SER A 478 37.65 0.24 8.06
C SER A 478 37.19 0.56 6.64
N LEU A 479 37.77 -0.13 5.67
CA LEU A 479 37.41 0.00 4.26
C LEU A 479 37.21 -1.38 3.62
N LEU A 480 36.01 -1.62 3.10
CA LEU A 480 35.71 -2.73 2.20
C LEU A 480 36.12 -2.35 0.78
N VAL A 481 37.10 -3.05 0.22
CA VAL A 481 37.56 -2.88 -1.16
C VAL A 481 37.01 -4.00 -2.04
N CYS A 482 36.09 -3.64 -2.92
CA CYS A 482 35.55 -4.51 -3.96
C CYS A 482 36.34 -4.27 -5.26
N CYS A 483 37.16 -5.25 -5.67
CA CYS A 483 38.03 -5.14 -6.85
C CYS A 483 37.95 -6.38 -7.76
N ALA A 484 38.31 -6.25 -9.04
CA ALA A 484 38.26 -7.38 -9.98
C ALA A 484 39.26 -8.49 -9.60
N ALA A 485 40.50 -8.08 -9.30
CA ALA A 485 41.53 -8.93 -8.72
C ALA A 485 42.46 -8.10 -7.84
N PHE A 486 43.36 -8.76 -7.12
CA PHE A 486 44.46 -8.12 -6.40
C PHE A 486 45.66 -9.07 -6.46
N HIS A 487 46.87 -8.50 -6.56
CA HIS A 487 48.10 -9.24 -6.81
C HIS A 487 49.05 -9.21 -5.62
N GLY A 488 49.86 -10.27 -5.49
CA GLY A 488 50.98 -10.31 -4.54
C GLY A 488 50.62 -10.72 -3.10
N VAL A 489 49.34 -10.98 -2.79
CA VAL A 489 48.88 -11.33 -1.43
C VAL A 489 47.64 -12.23 -1.52
N THR A 490 47.56 -13.25 -0.66
CA THR A 490 46.33 -14.05 -0.50
C THR A 490 45.34 -13.30 0.40
N ALA A 491 44.05 -13.66 0.38
CA ALA A 491 43.06 -13.00 1.26
C ALA A 491 43.43 -13.12 2.75
N ALA A 492 43.99 -14.26 3.17
CA ALA A 492 44.45 -14.46 4.55
C ALA A 492 45.64 -13.56 4.90
N THR A 493 46.63 -13.47 4.02
CA THR A 493 47.82 -12.62 4.24
C THR A 493 47.51 -11.13 4.11
N ALA A 494 46.47 -10.75 3.35
CA ALA A 494 46.00 -9.37 3.27
C ALA A 494 45.37 -8.90 4.59
N ALA A 495 44.60 -9.77 5.26
CA ALA A 495 43.96 -9.43 6.55
C ALA A 495 44.96 -9.22 7.68
N GLU A 496 46.08 -9.96 7.67
CA GLU A 496 47.19 -9.76 8.63
C GLU A 496 47.97 -8.48 8.32
N ARG A 497 48.19 -8.18 7.04
CA ARG A 497 49.00 -7.04 6.61
C ARG A 497 48.28 -5.69 6.71
N TRP A 498 46.98 -5.66 6.42
CA TRP A 498 46.15 -4.46 6.44
C TRP A 498 44.89 -4.71 7.26
N PRO A 499 44.96 -4.59 8.61
CA PRO A 499 43.83 -4.92 9.48
C PRO A 499 42.61 -4.01 9.27
N ASN A 500 42.80 -2.84 8.68
CA ASN A 500 41.74 -1.89 8.33
C ASN A 500 41.14 -2.11 6.93
N LEU A 501 41.70 -3.00 6.10
CA LEU A 501 41.19 -3.27 4.75
C LEU A 501 40.57 -4.67 4.66
N THR A 502 39.35 -4.74 4.13
CA THR A 502 38.71 -6.00 3.72
C THR A 502 38.68 -6.09 2.20
N LEU A 503 39.39 -7.05 1.61
CA LEU A 503 39.46 -7.19 0.15
C LEU A 503 38.50 -8.28 -0.35
N LYS A 504 37.64 -7.96 -1.32
CA LYS A 504 36.75 -8.93 -1.96
C LYS A 504 36.80 -8.84 -3.49
N LYS A 505 36.76 -10.01 -4.15
CA LYS A 505 36.82 -10.13 -5.61
C LYS A 505 35.44 -10.13 -6.25
N ILE A 506 35.20 -9.23 -7.21
CA ILE A 506 33.98 -9.20 -8.04
C ILE A 506 34.22 -9.90 -9.39
N PRO A 507 33.24 -10.64 -9.94
CA PRO A 507 31.87 -10.83 -9.46
C PRO A 507 31.72 -11.96 -8.43
N LYS A 508 32.76 -12.79 -8.20
CA LYS A 508 32.66 -14.03 -7.41
C LYS A 508 32.05 -13.84 -6.02
N MET A 509 32.35 -12.73 -5.35
CA MET A 509 31.80 -12.45 -4.01
C MET A 509 30.29 -12.21 -3.99
N VAL A 510 29.71 -11.71 -5.09
CA VAL A 510 28.30 -11.32 -5.14
C VAL A 510 27.41 -12.42 -5.72
N LEU A 511 27.95 -13.40 -6.44
CA LEU A 511 27.17 -14.43 -7.14
C LEU A 511 26.11 -15.13 -6.26
N ALA A 512 26.42 -15.40 -4.98
CA ALA A 512 25.49 -16.09 -4.07
C ALA A 512 24.51 -15.18 -3.31
N ARG A 513 24.60 -13.84 -3.48
CA ARG A 513 23.83 -12.85 -2.73
C ARG A 513 22.36 -12.82 -3.13
N CYS A 514 22.08 -12.92 -4.42
CA CYS A 514 20.73 -12.88 -4.98
C CYS A 514 20.60 -13.76 -6.21
N HIS A 515 19.38 -13.87 -6.73
CA HIS A 515 19.11 -14.47 -8.02
C HIS A 515 19.33 -13.39 -9.10
N TRP A 516 20.32 -13.61 -9.96
CA TRP A 516 20.70 -12.68 -11.02
C TRP A 516 19.90 -12.89 -12.30
N GLY A 517 19.79 -11.84 -13.12
CA GLY A 517 19.19 -11.92 -14.45
C GLY A 517 17.69 -12.16 -14.45
N ARG A 518 17.02 -11.95 -13.31
CA ARG A 518 15.57 -12.06 -13.19
C ARG A 518 14.95 -10.67 -13.14
N ASP A 519 14.41 -10.24 -14.26
CA ASP A 519 13.79 -8.92 -14.43
C ASP A 519 12.25 -8.95 -14.29
N ASP A 520 11.68 -10.16 -14.20
CA ASP A 520 10.24 -10.38 -14.16
C ASP A 520 9.83 -11.19 -12.91
N TYR A 521 9.14 -10.49 -12.00
CA TYR A 521 8.37 -11.04 -10.89
C TYR A 521 6.90 -10.63 -11.00
N SER A 522 6.47 -10.32 -12.23
CA SER A 522 5.13 -9.83 -12.52
C SER A 522 4.08 -10.88 -12.17
N LEU A 523 2.85 -10.39 -12.00
CA LEU A 523 1.68 -11.22 -11.78
C LEU A 523 1.17 -11.84 -13.09
N ASN A 524 1.94 -11.77 -14.18
CA ASN A 524 1.57 -12.29 -15.49
C ASN A 524 2.24 -13.63 -15.76
N VAL A 525 1.45 -14.67 -16.02
CA VAL A 525 1.95 -16.05 -16.20
C VAL A 525 2.65 -16.27 -17.53
N SER A 526 2.61 -15.30 -18.47
CA SER A 526 3.19 -15.48 -19.81
C SER A 526 4.69 -15.82 -19.82
N ASN A 527 5.42 -15.58 -18.72
CA ASN A 527 6.87 -15.85 -18.62
C ASN A 527 7.30 -16.69 -17.41
N LEU A 528 6.40 -17.40 -16.71
CA LEU A 528 6.85 -18.34 -15.68
C LEU A 528 7.37 -19.61 -16.37
N PRO A 529 8.67 -19.98 -16.26
CA PRO A 529 9.10 -21.30 -16.67
C PRO A 529 8.30 -22.30 -15.84
N MET A 530 7.48 -23.12 -16.51
CA MET A 530 6.83 -24.25 -15.88
C MET A 530 7.90 -25.01 -15.12
N ALA A 531 7.78 -25.10 -13.80
CA ALA A 531 8.69 -25.87 -13.00
C ALA A 531 8.78 -27.27 -13.60
N GLU A 532 9.98 -27.69 -14.01
CA GLU A 532 10.20 -29.07 -14.43
C GLU A 532 9.76 -29.95 -13.27
N MET A 533 8.66 -30.67 -13.46
CA MET A 533 8.28 -31.73 -12.55
C MET A 533 9.46 -32.69 -12.51
N GLU A 534 10.12 -32.80 -11.35
CA GLU A 534 11.06 -33.89 -11.09
C GLU A 534 10.35 -35.18 -11.50
N LYS A 535 10.90 -35.84 -12.54
CA LYS A 535 10.39 -37.12 -13.00
C LYS A 535 10.49 -38.08 -11.83
N ALA A 536 9.36 -38.36 -11.21
CA ALA A 536 9.25 -39.44 -10.24
C ALA A 536 9.81 -40.71 -10.90
N GLU A 537 10.79 -41.32 -10.24
CA GLU A 537 11.43 -42.55 -10.70
C GLU A 537 10.37 -43.62 -10.99
N SER A 538 10.46 -44.20 -12.19
CA SER A 538 9.53 -45.22 -12.67
C SER A 538 9.60 -46.47 -11.81
N VAL A 539 8.54 -46.75 -11.06
CA VAL A 539 8.34 -48.05 -10.41
C VAL A 539 8.01 -49.10 -11.49
N ALA A 540 8.76 -50.19 -11.48
CA ALA A 540 8.65 -51.28 -12.46
C ALA A 540 7.25 -51.93 -12.50
N PRO A 541 6.77 -52.39 -13.68
CA PRO A 541 5.40 -52.87 -13.83
C PRO A 541 5.24 -54.33 -13.37
N GLY A 542 4.36 -54.52 -12.38
CA GLY A 542 3.80 -55.81 -12.01
C GLY A 542 2.53 -56.12 -12.82
N ASN A 543 2.52 -57.27 -13.48
CA ASN A 543 1.39 -57.88 -14.20
C ASN A 543 0.08 -57.89 -13.39
N THR A 544 -1.05 -57.51 -13.99
CA THR A 544 -2.06 -58.46 -14.48
C THR A 544 -3.26 -57.73 -15.10
N ALA A 545 -3.88 -58.41 -16.07
CA ALA A 545 -4.92 -57.94 -16.96
C ALA A 545 -6.33 -57.92 -16.33
N LYS A 546 -7.22 -57.03 -16.84
CA LYS A 546 -8.35 -57.40 -17.73
C LYS A 546 -9.42 -56.29 -17.86
N ASN A 547 -9.79 -56.06 -19.12
CA ASN A 547 -11.16 -55.88 -19.65
C ASN A 547 -11.98 -54.57 -19.55
N THR A 548 -12.00 -53.88 -20.71
CA THR A 548 -13.16 -53.51 -21.57
C THR A 548 -14.20 -52.44 -21.17
N LYS A 549 -14.22 -51.41 -22.04
CA LYS A 549 -15.33 -50.82 -22.83
C LYS A 549 -16.52 -50.10 -22.13
N SER A 550 -16.49 -48.78 -22.30
CA SER A 550 -17.52 -47.90 -22.90
C SER A 550 -19.01 -48.29 -22.84
N ARG A 551 -19.85 -47.37 -22.31
CA ARG A 551 -21.05 -46.86 -23.00
C ARG A 551 -21.61 -45.59 -22.34
N LYS A 552 -21.97 -44.61 -23.17
CA LYS A 552 -22.90 -43.50 -22.92
C LYS A 552 -24.32 -44.05 -22.67
N ALA A 553 -25.09 -43.43 -21.77
CA ALA A 553 -26.31 -42.65 -22.09
C ALA A 553 -27.26 -42.47 -20.87
N ALA A 554 -27.63 -41.20 -20.65
CA ALA A 554 -28.96 -40.64 -20.39
C ALA A 554 -29.90 -41.15 -19.26
N LEU A 555 -30.23 -40.19 -18.37
CA LEU A 555 -31.57 -39.77 -17.88
C LEU A 555 -32.54 -40.83 -17.33
N ALA A 556 -32.88 -40.71 -16.03
CA ALA A 556 -34.26 -40.66 -15.55
C ALA A 556 -34.34 -40.21 -14.08
N ASN A 557 -35.28 -39.31 -13.80
CA ASN A 557 -35.72 -38.85 -12.48
C ASN A 557 -36.53 -39.91 -11.72
N ALA A 558 -36.35 -39.94 -10.40
CA ALA A 558 -37.30 -40.26 -9.31
C ALA A 558 -36.42 -40.66 -8.11
N GLY A 559 -36.46 -40.08 -6.93
CA GLY A 559 -37.58 -39.56 -6.16
C GLY A 559 -37.38 -40.10 -4.75
N GLN A 560 -37.32 -39.20 -3.76
CA GLN A 560 -37.47 -39.42 -2.31
C GLN A 560 -36.46 -40.31 -1.55
N GLY A 561 -36.07 -39.80 -0.37
CA GLY A 561 -35.53 -40.61 0.72
C GLY A 561 -34.42 -39.92 1.49
N GLY A 562 -34.76 -38.93 2.32
CA GLY A 562 -33.84 -38.45 3.36
C GLY A 562 -33.65 -39.51 4.43
N LEU A 563 -32.47 -39.53 5.07
CA LEU A 563 -32.29 -40.13 6.38
C LEU A 563 -31.06 -39.48 7.04
N PHE A 564 -31.35 -38.48 7.87
CA PHE A 564 -30.58 -38.26 9.09
C PHE A 564 -30.58 -39.59 9.86
N GLY A 565 -29.40 -40.15 10.07
CA GLY A 565 -29.17 -41.13 11.12
C GLY A 565 -28.65 -40.38 12.32
N GLU A 566 -29.52 -40.06 13.27
CA GLU A 566 -29.12 -39.88 14.67
C GLU A 566 -29.92 -40.86 15.52
N ASN A 567 -29.22 -41.38 16.52
CA ASN A 567 -29.69 -42.36 17.46
C ASN A 567 -30.89 -41.86 18.27
N GLU A 568 -31.78 -42.81 18.56
CA GLU A 568 -32.87 -42.82 19.58
C GLU A 568 -34.18 -42.08 19.28
#